data_AF-A0A2Z6MJP7-F1
#
_entry.id   AF-A0A2Z6MJP7-F1
#
_cell.length_a   1.000
_cell.length_b   1.000
_cell.length_c   1.000
_cell.angle_alpha   90.00
_cell.angle_beta   90.00
_cell.angle_gamma   90.00
#
_symmetry.space_group_name_H-M   'P 1'
#
loop_
_entity.id
_entity.type
_entity.pdbx_description
1 polymer ?
#
loop_
_entity_poly.entity_id
_entity_poly.type
_entity_poly.pdbx_seq_one_letter_code
_entity_poly.pdbx_strand_id
1 'polypeptide(L)'
;MDAVNTTTPEGTSNPTQGSTSQPTQEVSSHPTPDVGQHEEIGTSLQPLSKKRRSSVWEEFKRIKVNGLDKDECIWCNKRLSGNSANGTNHLHGHLKGCIQKKIETRNHDKGQPFIMPTILEGRQELGFGNYNLQNVKKLIAEAIIMHDYPLSIVDHVGLRRVFGALQPLFKVPTRNTIKKEVLKVYDFEKKYAMKMLDSHQGRVSITTVMWTASNKKKGYMVVTAHYIDGSWTLQSRILRFIYVPAPHTSERLDTTRQLRIVCTRKLALDCPTRRNNTYKMLDVAIQYKDVFIRLSAKRCDSLYTCLPTNSQWQFANDVCGCLKLFNEVTELISGTKYSTANLYFPKMCKIKLAIEEWKKSSNSIIEMMAIKMMEKFDAYWSSVHDMMGVPAVLDPRKKMDVLDFWFRKLYGQDSDAQVSRIKELCYGLHNDYRQMRLRDAQPTAPSIGTSIVVDDPEDEFDVYVETIAKNSSSSVKYELDHYLKEKVIEKSPDFDILNW
;
A
#
# COMPACT_ATOMS: atom_id res chain seq x y z
N MET A 1 -26.82 -23.34 -51.66
CA MET A 1 -27.86 -24.34 -52.01
C MET A 1 -28.29 -25.00 -50.73
N ASP A 2 -29.60 -25.04 -50.56
CA ASP A 2 -30.43 -25.74 -49.56
C ASP A 2 -30.52 -25.22 -48.12
N ALA A 3 -31.78 -25.07 -47.74
CA ALA A 3 -32.35 -24.55 -46.52
C ALA A 3 -33.24 -25.64 -45.89
N VAL A 4 -33.25 -25.78 -44.56
CA VAL A 4 -34.33 -26.38 -43.74
C VAL A 4 -34.09 -25.86 -42.30
N ASN A 5 -34.83 -24.93 -41.68
CA ASN A 5 -36.22 -24.81 -41.23
C ASN A 5 -36.60 -25.59 -39.94
N THR A 6 -37.07 -24.83 -38.93
CA THR A 6 -38.02 -25.15 -37.82
C THR A 6 -37.59 -26.19 -36.76
N THR A 7 -37.87 -26.07 -35.44
CA THR A 7 -39.17 -25.79 -34.78
C THR A 7 -38.98 -25.57 -33.25
N THR A 8 -39.82 -24.72 -32.64
CA THR A 8 -40.15 -24.64 -31.20
C THR A 8 -41.03 -25.83 -30.75
N PRO A 9 -41.25 -26.04 -29.43
CA PRO A 9 -42.50 -25.57 -28.83
C PRO A 9 -42.42 -25.09 -27.36
N GLU A 10 -43.38 -24.22 -27.01
CA GLU A 10 -43.81 -23.88 -25.66
C GLU A 10 -44.73 -24.96 -25.06
N GLY A 11 -44.83 -25.02 -23.73
CA GLY A 11 -45.80 -25.85 -23.00
C GLY A 11 -45.88 -25.54 -21.50
N THR A 12 -46.96 -24.88 -21.12
CA THR A 12 -47.46 -24.41 -19.81
C THR A 12 -47.72 -25.49 -18.74
N SER A 13 -47.62 -25.12 -17.45
CA SER A 13 -48.69 -25.36 -16.43
C SER A 13 -48.32 -24.86 -15.01
N ASN A 14 -49.24 -24.08 -14.42
CA ASN A 14 -49.40 -23.83 -12.97
C ASN A 14 -50.31 -24.92 -12.36
N PRO A 15 -50.28 -25.13 -11.03
CA PRO A 15 -51.36 -24.65 -10.13
C PRO A 15 -50.80 -24.17 -8.77
N THR A 16 -51.49 -23.67 -7.74
CA THR A 16 -52.72 -22.91 -7.44
C THR A 16 -52.62 -22.56 -5.92
N GLN A 17 -53.40 -21.58 -5.46
CA GLN A 17 -53.41 -20.86 -4.17
C GLN A 17 -53.73 -21.65 -2.88
N GLY A 18 -53.45 -21.05 -1.71
CA GLY A 18 -54.04 -21.42 -0.41
C GLY A 18 -53.58 -20.59 0.83
N SER A 19 -54.25 -19.46 1.07
CA SER A 19 -54.74 -18.90 2.36
C SER A 19 -53.95 -18.86 3.70
N THR A 20 -53.74 -17.62 4.18
CA THR A 20 -54.06 -16.99 5.49
C THR A 20 -54.03 -17.78 6.81
N SER A 21 -53.24 -17.30 7.81
CA SER A 21 -53.68 -16.99 9.20
C SER A 21 -52.53 -16.53 10.12
N GLN A 22 -52.79 -15.49 10.92
CA GLN A 22 -52.00 -15.01 12.06
C GLN A 22 -52.10 -15.97 13.26
N PRO A 23 -51.18 -15.90 14.24
CA PRO A 23 -51.50 -16.26 15.62
C PRO A 23 -51.55 -15.04 16.55
N THR A 24 -52.57 -15.10 17.39
CA THR A 24 -53.08 -14.20 18.41
C THR A 24 -52.18 -14.10 19.64
N GLN A 25 -52.31 -12.98 20.36
CA GLN A 25 -51.77 -12.72 21.68
C GLN A 25 -52.49 -13.57 22.76
N GLU A 26 -51.75 -14.01 23.77
CA GLU A 26 -52.29 -14.39 25.09
C GLU A 26 -51.93 -13.33 26.14
N VAL A 27 -52.94 -13.01 26.94
CA VAL A 27 -53.00 -12.01 28.01
C VAL A 27 -52.57 -12.64 29.33
N SER A 28 -51.84 -11.88 30.18
CA SER A 28 -51.87 -12.11 31.63
C SER A 28 -51.84 -10.78 32.38
N SER A 29 -52.82 -10.65 33.26
CA SER A 29 -53.33 -9.54 34.06
C SER A 29 -52.54 -9.28 35.35
N HIS A 30 -52.18 -8.03 35.70
CA HIS A 30 -52.73 -7.17 36.80
C HIS A 30 -51.55 -6.70 37.71
N PRO A 31 -51.67 -5.65 38.57
CA PRO A 31 -52.49 -4.43 38.54
C PRO A 31 -51.65 -3.13 38.78
N THR A 32 -52.28 -1.98 38.53
CA THR A 32 -51.83 -0.62 38.90
C THR A 32 -52.05 -0.30 40.38
N PRO A 33 -51.26 0.62 40.96
CA PRO A 33 -51.80 1.74 41.75
C PRO A 33 -51.20 3.07 41.25
N ASP A 34 -52.02 4.04 40.88
CA ASP A 34 -52.70 5.05 41.72
C ASP A 34 -51.88 6.33 41.89
N VAL A 35 -52.61 7.43 41.70
CA VAL A 35 -52.21 8.81 41.51
C VAL A 35 -51.86 9.44 42.86
N GLY A 36 -50.76 10.20 42.92
CA GLY A 36 -50.37 10.93 44.13
C GLY A 36 -49.49 12.14 43.83
N GLN A 37 -50.14 13.25 43.50
CA GLN A 37 -49.82 14.64 43.85
C GLN A 37 -48.39 15.16 43.59
N HIS A 38 -48.29 15.98 42.54
CA HIS A 38 -47.23 16.97 42.38
C HIS A 38 -47.36 18.08 43.44
N GLU A 39 -46.40 18.18 44.35
CA GLU A 39 -46.11 19.41 45.09
C GLU A 39 -44.92 20.12 44.43
N GLU A 40 -45.21 21.25 43.79
CA GLU A 40 -44.20 22.23 43.38
C GLU A 40 -43.62 22.90 44.63
N ILE A 41 -42.30 22.77 44.82
CA ILE A 41 -41.55 23.69 45.68
C ILE A 41 -40.45 24.31 44.83
N GLY A 42 -40.72 25.51 44.33
CA GLY A 42 -39.74 26.37 43.70
C GLY A 42 -38.78 26.96 44.73
N THR A 43 -37.49 27.00 44.44
CA THR A 43 -36.60 27.98 45.08
C THR A 43 -35.41 28.35 44.20
N SER A 44 -35.55 29.54 43.59
CA SER A 44 -34.55 30.58 43.29
C SER A 44 -33.08 30.16 43.07
N LEU A 45 -32.64 30.31 41.82
CA LEU A 45 -31.23 30.44 41.45
C LEU A 45 -30.73 31.85 41.84
N GLN A 46 -29.72 31.91 42.72
CA GLN A 46 -28.83 33.07 42.82
C GLN A 46 -27.38 32.65 42.51
N PRO A 47 -26.67 33.36 41.60
CA PRO A 47 -25.30 33.02 41.24
C PRO A 47 -24.23 33.77 42.06
N LEU A 48 -23.04 33.16 42.06
CA LEU A 48 -21.70 33.63 42.46
C LEU A 48 -21.24 33.34 43.90
N SER A 49 -20.50 32.23 44.08
CA SER A 49 -19.43 32.14 45.07
C SER A 49 -18.21 31.36 44.53
N LYS A 50 -17.01 31.81 44.94
CA LYS A 50 -15.66 31.43 44.50
C LYS A 50 -15.50 29.94 44.10
N LYS A 51 -14.88 29.68 42.93
CA LYS A 51 -14.47 28.33 42.48
C LYS A 51 -13.71 27.61 43.60
N ARG A 52 -14.27 26.50 44.05
CA ARG A 52 -13.67 25.67 45.10
C ARG A 52 -12.49 24.88 44.52
N ARG A 53 -11.36 24.87 45.22
CA ARG A 53 -10.06 24.36 44.69
C ARG A 53 -9.92 22.83 44.66
N SER A 54 -10.77 22.08 45.37
CA SER A 54 -10.64 20.62 45.46
C SER A 54 -11.53 19.92 44.43
N SER A 55 -10.99 18.91 43.75
CA SER A 55 -11.72 18.06 42.79
C SER A 55 -12.87 17.28 43.43
N VAL A 56 -12.88 17.14 44.76
CA VAL A 56 -13.98 16.46 45.49
C VAL A 56 -15.34 17.10 45.22
N TRP A 57 -15.38 18.39 44.86
CA TRP A 57 -16.63 19.11 44.65
C TRP A 57 -17.35 18.74 43.35
N GLU A 58 -16.69 18.04 42.42
CA GLU A 58 -17.33 17.48 41.22
C GLU A 58 -18.24 16.28 41.57
N GLU A 59 -18.08 15.73 42.78
CA GLU A 59 -18.66 14.46 43.22
C GLU A 59 -19.74 14.66 44.31
N PHE A 60 -20.02 15.92 44.68
CA PHE A 60 -20.97 16.29 45.72
C PHE A 60 -21.76 17.54 45.32
N LYS A 61 -23.05 17.56 45.65
CA LYS A 61 -23.92 18.74 45.51
C LYS A 61 -24.23 19.34 46.87
N ARG A 62 -24.21 20.68 46.95
CA ARG A 62 -24.49 21.46 48.17
C ARG A 62 -26.00 21.63 48.31
N ILE A 63 -26.57 21.24 49.45
CA ILE A 63 -27.99 21.40 49.77
C ILE A 63 -28.17 22.06 51.13
N LYS A 64 -29.24 22.84 51.31
CA LYS A 64 -29.66 23.36 52.62
C LYS A 64 -30.79 22.49 53.17
N VAL A 65 -30.59 21.95 54.37
CA VAL A 65 -31.61 21.16 55.08
C VAL A 65 -31.77 21.78 56.46
N ASN A 66 -32.98 22.26 56.78
CA ASN A 66 -33.31 22.93 58.04
C ASN A 66 -32.39 24.12 58.36
N GLY A 67 -32.06 24.94 57.35
CA GLY A 67 -31.18 26.10 57.50
C GLY A 67 -29.68 25.78 57.61
N LEU A 68 -29.29 24.50 57.65
CA LEU A 68 -27.89 24.06 57.72
C LEU A 68 -27.38 23.58 56.36
N ASP A 69 -26.16 23.99 56.00
CA ASP A 69 -25.48 23.52 54.79
C ASP A 69 -25.02 22.06 54.94
N LYS A 70 -25.41 21.22 53.99
CA LYS A 70 -25.03 19.81 53.86
C LYS A 70 -24.45 19.54 52.47
N ASP A 71 -23.54 18.58 52.41
CA ASP A 71 -22.98 18.05 51.17
C ASP A 71 -23.56 16.69 50.87
N GLU A 72 -24.30 16.56 49.78
CA GLU A 72 -24.92 15.32 49.33
C GLU A 72 -24.06 14.66 48.25
N CYS A 73 -23.63 13.42 48.49
CA CYS A 73 -22.87 12.62 47.53
C CYS A 73 -23.73 12.30 46.31
N ILE A 74 -23.27 12.59 45.09
CA ILE A 74 -24.07 12.37 43.87
C ILE A 74 -24.32 10.88 43.58
N TRP A 75 -23.46 10.00 44.11
CA TRP A 75 -23.54 8.56 43.87
C TRP A 75 -24.53 7.86 44.80
N CYS A 76 -24.48 8.15 46.10
CA CYS A 76 -25.26 7.42 47.11
C CYS A 76 -26.28 8.28 47.87
N ASN A 77 -26.38 9.57 47.52
CA ASN A 77 -27.25 10.57 48.18
C ASN A 77 -27.03 10.70 49.71
N LYS A 78 -25.90 10.22 50.23
CA LYS A 78 -25.56 10.39 51.66
C LYS A 78 -25.19 11.84 51.93
N ARG A 79 -25.82 12.42 52.97
CA ARG A 79 -25.65 13.81 53.39
C ARG A 79 -24.59 13.94 54.47
N LEU A 80 -23.53 14.69 54.19
CA LEU A 80 -22.40 14.98 55.08
C LEU A 80 -22.44 16.44 55.52
N SER A 81 -21.69 16.80 56.56
CA SER A 81 -21.64 18.19 57.06
C SER A 81 -21.04 19.12 56.00
N GLY A 82 -21.74 20.19 55.64
CA GLY A 82 -21.29 21.20 54.68
C GLY A 82 -20.60 22.42 55.31
N ASN A 83 -20.29 22.37 56.62
CA ASN A 83 -19.62 23.45 57.32
C ASN A 83 -18.23 23.72 56.69
N SER A 84 -17.99 24.98 56.31
CA SER A 84 -16.75 25.43 55.67
C SER A 84 -15.50 25.24 56.55
N ALA A 85 -15.67 25.10 57.87
CA ALA A 85 -14.58 24.84 58.82
C ALA A 85 -14.05 23.39 58.78
N ASN A 86 -14.81 22.42 58.22
CA ASN A 86 -14.49 20.99 58.36
C ASN A 86 -13.48 20.46 57.31
N GLY A 87 -12.94 21.31 56.43
CA GLY A 87 -12.08 20.87 55.32
C GLY A 87 -12.78 19.93 54.33
N THR A 88 -12.03 19.20 53.51
CA THR A 88 -12.57 18.23 52.52
C THR A 88 -12.24 16.76 52.83
N ASN A 89 -11.52 16.48 53.92
CA ASN A 89 -11.01 15.14 54.22
C ASN A 89 -12.13 14.12 54.51
N HIS A 90 -13.21 14.52 55.16
CA HIS A 90 -14.37 13.65 55.41
C HIS A 90 -15.11 13.29 54.12
N LEU A 91 -15.13 14.20 53.14
CA LEU A 91 -15.71 13.94 51.81
C LEU A 91 -14.86 12.95 51.02
N HIS A 92 -13.53 13.11 51.03
CA HIS A 92 -12.61 12.13 50.44
C HIS A 92 -12.67 10.77 51.13
N GLY A 93 -12.75 10.75 52.47
CA GLY A 93 -12.95 9.54 53.26
C GLY A 93 -14.24 8.80 52.88
N HIS A 94 -15.33 9.55 52.68
CA HIS A 94 -16.57 8.99 52.18
C HIS A 94 -16.44 8.42 50.77
N LEU A 95 -15.84 9.13 49.81
CA LEU A 95 -15.68 8.64 48.43
C LEU A 95 -14.86 7.34 48.36
N LYS A 96 -13.82 7.21 49.19
CA LYS A 96 -13.03 5.95 49.30
C LYS A 96 -13.89 4.77 49.77
N GLY A 97 -14.90 5.03 50.61
CA GLY A 97 -15.82 4.03 51.15
C GLY A 97 -17.16 3.88 50.42
N CYS A 98 -17.48 4.76 49.47
CA CYS A 98 -18.80 4.82 48.83
C CYS A 98 -19.04 3.60 47.92
N ILE A 99 -19.95 2.71 48.35
CA ILE A 99 -20.27 1.46 47.66
C ILE A 99 -20.89 1.76 46.27
N GLN A 100 -21.81 2.70 46.18
CA GLN A 100 -22.48 3.03 44.91
C GLN A 100 -21.51 3.59 43.87
N LYS A 101 -20.57 4.46 44.29
CA LYS A 101 -19.47 4.91 43.42
C LYS A 101 -18.60 3.74 42.96
N LYS A 102 -18.27 2.80 43.85
CA LYS A 102 -17.48 1.60 43.48
C LYS A 102 -18.22 0.68 42.53
N ILE A 103 -19.55 0.56 42.62
CA ILE A 103 -20.36 -0.25 41.72
C ILE A 103 -20.40 0.41 40.32
N GLU A 104 -20.70 1.70 40.26
CA GLU A 104 -20.84 2.40 38.97
C GLU A 104 -19.51 2.62 38.25
N THR A 105 -18.42 2.86 38.98
CA THR A 105 -17.06 2.97 38.38
C THR A 105 -16.42 1.61 38.06
N ARG A 106 -16.89 0.49 38.64
CA ARG A 106 -16.44 -0.87 38.28
C ARG A 106 -16.97 -1.32 36.91
N ASN A 107 -18.07 -0.74 36.43
CA ASN A 107 -18.66 -1.09 35.14
C ASN A 107 -17.93 -0.45 33.93
N HIS A 108 -16.93 0.41 34.18
CA HIS A 108 -16.01 0.90 33.14
C HIS A 108 -14.65 0.19 33.23
N ASP A 109 -14.43 -0.74 32.31
CA ASP A 109 -13.13 -1.22 31.81
C ASP A 109 -12.09 -1.80 32.79
N LYS A 110 -12.38 -2.97 33.38
CA LYS A 110 -11.30 -3.93 33.74
C LYS A 110 -11.68 -5.34 33.33
N GLY A 111 -11.15 -5.79 32.20
CA GLY A 111 -11.10 -7.22 31.88
C GLY A 111 -10.36 -7.99 32.98
N GLN A 112 -10.61 -9.30 33.06
CA GLN A 112 -10.02 -10.19 34.06
C GLN A 112 -8.47 -10.09 34.01
N PRO A 113 -7.78 -9.86 35.14
CA PRO A 113 -6.32 -9.76 35.17
C PRO A 113 -5.69 -11.14 34.99
N PHE A 114 -4.68 -11.23 34.12
CA PHE A 114 -3.87 -12.42 33.88
C PHE A 114 -2.41 -12.11 34.19
N ILE A 115 -1.69 -13.11 34.68
CA ILE A 115 -0.24 -13.03 34.90
C ILE A 115 0.43 -13.14 33.51
N MET A 116 1.22 -12.14 33.13
CA MET A 116 1.96 -12.13 31.88
C MET A 116 3.46 -11.94 32.13
N PRO A 117 4.35 -12.64 31.40
CA PRO A 117 5.78 -12.36 31.45
C PRO A 117 6.02 -10.94 30.93
N THR A 118 6.61 -10.09 31.78
CA THR A 118 7.08 -8.75 31.43
C THR A 118 8.60 -8.79 31.45
N ILE A 119 9.23 -8.42 30.34
CA ILE A 119 10.69 -8.35 30.27
C ILE A 119 11.10 -6.93 30.67
N LEU A 120 11.68 -6.78 31.85
CA LEU A 120 12.32 -5.55 32.29
C LEU A 120 13.82 -5.83 32.39
N GLU A 121 14.64 -5.05 31.70
CA GLU A 121 16.12 -5.14 31.79
C GLU A 121 16.70 -6.56 31.58
N GLY A 122 16.15 -7.32 30.64
CA GLY A 122 16.61 -8.67 30.34
C GLY A 122 16.28 -9.74 31.38
N ARG A 123 15.50 -9.39 32.43
CA ARG A 123 14.89 -10.35 33.37
C ARG A 123 13.41 -10.51 33.08
N GLN A 124 12.95 -11.76 33.13
CA GLN A 124 11.54 -12.11 32.92
C GLN A 124 10.82 -12.03 34.26
N GLU A 125 10.06 -10.96 34.47
CA GLU A 125 9.22 -10.76 35.65
C GLU A 125 7.76 -11.11 35.35
N LEU A 126 6.97 -11.41 36.39
CA LEU A 126 5.54 -11.67 36.26
C LEU A 126 4.78 -10.36 36.52
N GLY A 127 4.23 -9.77 35.46
CA GLY A 127 3.38 -8.58 35.51
C GLY A 127 1.89 -8.94 35.45
N PHE A 128 1.03 -7.99 35.83
CA PHE A 128 -0.41 -8.11 35.66
C PHE A 128 -0.84 -7.45 34.33
N GLY A 129 -1.31 -8.26 33.38
CA GLY A 129 -1.90 -7.80 32.13
C GLY A 129 -3.42 -7.92 32.16
N ASN A 130 -4.14 -6.92 31.64
CA ASN A 130 -5.60 -7.01 31.48
C ASN A 130 -5.94 -7.55 30.10
N TYR A 131 -6.83 -8.54 30.04
CA TYR A 131 -7.37 -9.04 28.78
C TYR A 131 -8.14 -7.92 28.03
N ASN A 132 -7.67 -7.57 26.83
CA ASN A 132 -8.34 -6.59 25.97
C ASN A 132 -8.87 -7.27 24.70
N LEU A 133 -10.20 -7.48 24.66
CA LEU A 133 -10.90 -8.11 23.53
C LEU A 133 -10.68 -7.35 22.21
N GLN A 134 -10.59 -6.02 22.24
CA GLN A 134 -10.37 -5.23 21.02
C GLN A 134 -8.95 -5.44 20.48
N ASN A 135 -7.96 -5.52 21.37
CA ASN A 135 -6.59 -5.83 20.98
C ASN A 135 -6.49 -7.23 20.33
N VAL A 136 -7.15 -8.24 20.90
CA VAL A 136 -7.16 -9.59 20.33
C VAL A 136 -7.77 -9.60 18.92
N LYS A 137 -8.89 -8.88 18.71
CA LYS A 137 -9.50 -8.79 17.37
C LYS A 137 -8.59 -8.09 16.36
N LYS A 138 -7.88 -7.04 16.78
CA LYS A 138 -6.87 -6.33 15.96
C LYS A 138 -5.75 -7.28 15.55
N LEU A 139 -5.19 -8.03 16.51
CA LEU A 139 -4.12 -9.02 16.24
C LEU A 139 -4.58 -10.13 15.29
N ILE A 140 -5.82 -10.61 15.41
CA ILE A 140 -6.37 -11.58 14.45
C ILE A 140 -6.46 -10.97 13.04
N ALA A 141 -6.92 -9.72 12.92
CA ALA A 141 -6.97 -9.03 11.64
C ALA A 141 -5.57 -8.82 11.03
N GLU A 142 -4.58 -8.42 11.85
CA GLU A 142 -3.18 -8.29 11.44
C GLU A 142 -2.59 -9.62 10.97
N ALA A 143 -2.84 -10.72 11.68
CA ALA A 143 -2.40 -12.05 11.27
C ALA A 143 -3.03 -12.48 9.94
N ILE A 144 -4.32 -12.17 9.74
CA ILE A 144 -5.02 -12.43 8.48
C ILE A 144 -4.37 -11.65 7.33
N ILE A 145 -4.06 -10.37 7.54
CA ILE A 145 -3.42 -9.52 6.52
C ILE A 145 -2.00 -10.01 6.23
N MET A 146 -1.21 -10.27 7.27
CA MET A 146 0.21 -10.63 7.15
C MET A 146 0.42 -11.96 6.41
N HIS A 147 -0.47 -12.92 6.64
CA HIS A 147 -0.34 -14.28 6.08
C HIS A 147 -1.33 -14.58 4.96
N ASP A 148 -2.06 -13.57 4.47
CA ASP A 148 -3.09 -13.70 3.43
C ASP A 148 -4.10 -14.82 3.72
N TYR A 149 -4.51 -14.95 4.98
CA TYR A 149 -5.48 -15.96 5.36
C TYR A 149 -6.88 -15.62 4.85
N PRO A 150 -7.67 -16.62 4.44
CA PRO A 150 -9.07 -16.36 4.14
C PRO A 150 -9.79 -15.91 5.42
N LEU A 151 -10.72 -14.96 5.29
CA LEU A 151 -11.53 -14.49 6.43
C LEU A 151 -12.27 -15.62 7.16
N SER A 152 -12.51 -16.75 6.48
CA SER A 152 -13.11 -17.95 7.07
C SER A 152 -12.25 -18.64 8.12
N ILE A 153 -10.97 -18.27 8.29
CA ILE A 153 -10.08 -18.88 9.27
C ILE A 153 -10.66 -18.85 10.70
N VAL A 154 -11.41 -17.80 11.05
CA VAL A 154 -12.08 -17.69 12.36
C VAL A 154 -13.23 -18.67 12.57
N ASP A 155 -13.71 -19.31 11.50
CA ASP A 155 -14.72 -20.36 11.57
C ASP A 155 -14.12 -21.76 11.67
N HIS A 156 -12.80 -21.91 11.50
CA HIS A 156 -12.15 -23.20 11.55
C HIS A 156 -12.21 -23.78 12.98
N VAL A 157 -12.76 -25.00 13.09
CA VAL A 157 -12.98 -25.68 14.37
C VAL A 157 -11.69 -25.82 15.18
N GLY A 158 -10.57 -26.15 14.53
CA GLY A 158 -9.27 -26.28 15.18
C GLY A 158 -8.82 -24.97 15.85
N LEU A 159 -8.92 -23.84 15.12
CA LEU A 159 -8.54 -22.54 15.67
C LEU A 159 -9.47 -22.12 16.82
N ARG A 160 -10.78 -22.40 16.71
CA ARG A 160 -11.74 -22.15 17.79
C ARG A 160 -11.43 -22.96 19.06
N ARG A 161 -11.01 -24.22 18.91
CA ARG A 161 -10.57 -25.05 20.05
C ARG A 161 -9.32 -24.47 20.72
N VAL A 162 -8.33 -24.03 19.94
CA VAL A 162 -7.13 -23.37 20.46
C VAL A 162 -7.51 -22.11 21.25
N PHE A 163 -8.34 -21.25 20.69
CA PHE A 163 -8.82 -20.05 21.36
C PHE A 163 -9.62 -20.34 22.64
N GLY A 164 -10.47 -21.38 22.63
CA GLY A 164 -11.20 -21.81 23.82
C GLY A 164 -10.28 -22.39 24.90
N ALA A 165 -9.19 -23.06 24.54
CA ALA A 165 -8.19 -23.55 25.48
C ALA A 165 -7.35 -22.41 26.10
N LEU A 166 -7.04 -21.38 25.32
CA LEU A 166 -6.27 -20.22 25.78
C LEU A 166 -7.11 -19.26 26.65
N GLN A 167 -8.38 -19.06 26.29
CA GLN A 167 -9.30 -18.20 27.03
C GLN A 167 -10.73 -18.73 26.86
N PRO A 168 -11.25 -19.51 27.82
CA PRO A 168 -12.56 -20.15 27.72
C PRO A 168 -13.74 -19.17 27.52
N LEU A 169 -13.60 -17.93 28.02
CA LEU A 169 -14.62 -16.90 27.87
C LEU A 169 -14.49 -16.08 26.57
N PHE A 170 -13.44 -16.31 25.77
CA PHE A 170 -13.24 -15.58 24.52
C PHE A 170 -14.21 -16.07 23.45
N LYS A 171 -15.13 -15.17 23.09
CA LYS A 171 -16.00 -15.37 21.94
C LYS A 171 -15.24 -15.04 20.67
N VAL A 172 -14.88 -16.08 19.92
CA VAL A 172 -14.23 -15.95 18.63
C VAL A 172 -15.08 -15.04 17.72
N PRO A 173 -14.49 -13.97 17.14
CA PRO A 173 -15.22 -13.02 16.32
C PRO A 173 -15.76 -13.68 15.05
N THR A 174 -16.91 -13.21 14.59
CA THR A 174 -17.48 -13.66 13.31
C THR A 174 -16.68 -13.12 12.12
N ARG A 175 -16.83 -13.75 10.95
CA ARG A 175 -16.31 -13.23 9.68
C ARG A 175 -16.62 -11.75 9.44
N ASN A 176 -17.85 -11.32 9.75
CA ASN A 176 -18.28 -9.93 9.58
C ASN A 176 -17.58 -8.99 10.56
N THR A 177 -17.37 -9.42 11.80
CA THR A 177 -16.63 -8.63 12.79
C THR A 177 -15.16 -8.48 12.39
N ILE A 178 -14.49 -9.57 12.01
CA ILE A 178 -13.10 -9.50 11.54
C ILE A 178 -12.97 -8.67 10.26
N LYS A 179 -13.91 -8.80 9.32
CA LYS A 179 -13.93 -7.94 8.13
C LYS A 179 -13.96 -6.46 8.51
N LYS A 180 -14.74 -6.06 9.51
CA LYS A 180 -14.76 -4.67 10.00
C LYS A 180 -13.41 -4.27 10.60
N GLU A 181 -12.76 -5.14 11.36
CA GLU A 181 -11.42 -4.86 11.91
C GLU A 181 -10.36 -4.71 10.83
N VAL A 182 -10.36 -5.58 9.80
CA VAL A 182 -9.48 -5.45 8.63
C VAL A 182 -9.70 -4.11 7.93
N LEU A 183 -10.95 -3.68 7.76
CA LEU A 183 -11.26 -2.37 7.16
C LEU A 183 -10.79 -1.20 8.02
N LYS A 184 -10.82 -1.30 9.36
CA LYS A 184 -10.24 -0.26 10.22
C LYS A 184 -8.73 -0.14 10.05
N VAL A 185 -8.02 -1.28 9.93
CA VAL A 185 -6.58 -1.28 9.62
C VAL A 185 -6.34 -0.60 8.28
N TYR A 186 -7.12 -0.93 7.25
CA TYR A 186 -7.06 -0.25 5.95
C TYR A 186 -7.27 1.27 6.05
N ASP A 187 -8.31 1.72 6.76
CA ASP A 187 -8.60 3.15 6.89
C ASP A 187 -7.50 3.91 7.63
N PHE A 188 -6.87 3.26 8.63
CA PHE A 188 -5.71 3.80 9.33
C PHE A 188 -4.49 3.91 8.40
N GLU A 189 -4.11 2.81 7.75
CA GLU A 189 -2.97 2.76 6.82
C GLU A 189 -3.15 3.72 5.65
N LYS A 190 -4.37 3.87 5.13
CA LYS A 190 -4.70 4.84 4.08
C LYS A 190 -4.42 6.27 4.53
N LYS A 191 -4.90 6.66 5.72
CA LYS A 191 -4.65 8.01 6.27
C LYS A 191 -3.16 8.26 6.49
N TYR A 192 -2.45 7.25 6.98
CA TYR A 192 -1.01 7.31 7.15
C TYR A 192 -0.28 7.48 5.81
N ALA A 193 -0.61 6.66 4.81
CA ALA A 193 -0.04 6.75 3.47
C ALA A 193 -0.31 8.11 2.79
N MET A 194 -1.50 8.68 2.98
CA MET A 194 -1.81 10.03 2.48
C MET A 194 -0.91 11.08 3.12
N LYS A 195 -0.79 11.08 4.46
CA LYS A 195 0.11 12.01 5.16
C LYS A 195 1.57 11.87 4.72
N MET A 196 2.03 10.63 4.55
CA MET A 196 3.38 10.36 4.06
C MET A 196 3.61 10.96 2.67
N LEU A 197 2.66 10.78 1.75
CA LEU A 197 2.72 11.36 0.41
C LEU A 197 2.62 12.89 0.42
N ASP A 198 1.78 13.47 1.29
CA ASP A 198 1.66 14.93 1.42
C ASP A 198 2.95 15.56 1.96
N SER A 199 3.66 14.87 2.85
CA SER A 199 4.96 15.31 3.38
C SER A 199 6.15 15.01 2.45
N HIS A 200 5.94 14.26 1.37
CA HIS A 200 7.02 13.82 0.49
C HIS A 200 7.45 14.94 -0.45
N GLN A 201 8.72 15.33 -0.37
CA GLN A 201 9.30 16.40 -1.19
C GLN A 201 9.83 15.91 -2.56
N GLY A 202 9.90 14.59 -2.77
CA GLY A 202 10.43 14.00 -3.99
C GLY A 202 9.36 13.76 -5.06
N ARG A 203 9.79 13.17 -6.17
CA ARG A 203 8.90 12.78 -7.26
C ARG A 203 8.30 11.40 -7.01
N VAL A 204 7.00 11.29 -7.26
CA VAL A 204 6.27 10.02 -7.22
C VAL A 204 6.03 9.53 -8.64
N SER A 205 6.46 8.31 -8.94
CA SER A 205 6.16 7.62 -10.19
C SER A 205 4.93 6.73 -10.00
N ILE A 206 3.97 6.80 -10.93
CA ILE A 206 2.76 5.98 -10.88
C ILE A 206 2.81 4.91 -11.96
N THR A 207 2.63 3.65 -11.55
CA THR A 207 2.45 2.52 -12.48
C THR A 207 1.02 2.01 -12.40
N THR A 208 0.41 1.78 -13.56
CA THR A 208 -0.88 1.12 -13.67
C THR A 208 -0.71 -0.26 -14.30
N VAL A 209 -1.10 -1.31 -13.60
CA VAL A 209 -1.06 -2.69 -14.11
C VAL A 209 -2.50 -3.19 -14.23
N MET A 210 -2.86 -3.69 -15.40
CA MET A 210 -4.17 -4.29 -15.66
C MET A 210 -4.03 -5.75 -16.04
N TRP A 211 -4.95 -6.58 -15.55
CA TRP A 211 -5.06 -7.99 -15.96
C TRP A 211 -6.51 -8.46 -15.93
N THR A 212 -6.79 -9.54 -16.64
CA THR A 212 -8.10 -10.20 -16.63
C THR A 212 -8.00 -11.52 -15.87
N ALA A 213 -8.83 -11.69 -14.85
CA ALA A 213 -8.94 -12.96 -14.12
C ALA A 213 -9.68 -13.98 -15.00
N SER A 214 -8.97 -15.05 -15.37
CA SER A 214 -9.43 -16.10 -16.30
C SER A 214 -10.71 -16.80 -15.84
N ASN A 215 -10.84 -17.02 -14.53
CA ASN A 215 -11.96 -17.74 -13.93
C ASN A 215 -13.31 -17.01 -14.00
N LYS A 216 -13.31 -15.68 -14.14
CA LYS A 216 -14.55 -14.87 -14.10
C LYS A 216 -14.65 -13.84 -15.23
N LYS A 217 -13.68 -13.81 -16.16
CA LYS A 217 -13.53 -12.77 -17.20
C LYS A 217 -13.65 -11.34 -16.62
N LYS A 218 -13.13 -11.15 -15.41
CA LYS A 218 -13.18 -9.87 -14.69
C LYS A 218 -11.85 -9.15 -14.86
N GLY A 219 -11.88 -7.93 -15.38
CA GLY A 219 -10.72 -7.07 -15.44
C GLY A 219 -10.44 -6.43 -14.08
N TYR A 220 -9.17 -6.34 -13.72
CA TYR A 220 -8.70 -5.60 -12.56
C TYR A 220 -7.56 -4.68 -12.96
N MET A 221 -7.51 -3.50 -12.36
CA MET A 221 -6.41 -2.56 -12.49
C MET A 221 -5.86 -2.22 -11.11
N VAL A 222 -4.54 -2.22 -10.97
CA VAL A 222 -3.86 -1.73 -9.79
C VAL A 222 -3.08 -0.48 -10.15
N VAL A 223 -3.23 0.54 -9.31
CA VAL A 223 -2.46 1.78 -9.34
C VAL A 223 -1.48 1.73 -8.17
N THR A 224 -0.19 1.77 -8.49
CA THR A 224 0.90 1.72 -7.51
C THR A 224 1.75 2.98 -7.63
N ALA A 225 2.04 3.61 -6.50
CA ALA A 225 3.01 4.68 -6.38
C ALA A 225 4.38 4.11 -6.01
N HIS A 226 5.43 4.61 -6.67
CA HIS A 226 6.82 4.32 -6.38
C HIS A 226 7.55 5.63 -6.14
N TYR A 227 8.29 5.72 -5.04
CA TYR A 227 9.05 6.92 -4.66
C TYR A 227 10.22 6.52 -3.75
N ILE A 228 11.21 7.40 -3.64
CA ILE A 228 12.34 7.24 -2.71
C ILE A 228 12.03 8.09 -1.49
N ASP A 229 11.99 7.51 -0.29
CA ASP A 229 11.70 8.28 0.93
C ASP A 229 12.91 9.06 1.47
N GLY A 230 12.72 9.80 2.57
CA GLY A 230 13.79 10.60 3.19
C GLY A 230 14.95 9.77 3.77
N SER A 231 14.75 8.45 3.92
CA SER A 231 15.79 7.50 4.32
C SER A 231 16.41 6.80 3.12
N TRP A 232 16.27 7.38 1.92
CA TRP A 232 16.76 6.82 0.65
C TRP A 232 16.28 5.40 0.34
N THR A 233 15.15 5.00 0.91
CA THR A 233 14.58 3.68 0.67
C THR A 233 13.52 3.75 -0.42
N LEU A 234 13.58 2.83 -1.38
CA LEU A 234 12.56 2.70 -2.41
C LEU A 234 11.25 2.17 -1.80
N GLN A 235 10.20 2.98 -1.87
CA GLN A 235 8.86 2.65 -1.42
C GLN A 235 7.98 2.27 -2.61
N SER A 236 7.20 1.19 -2.45
CA SER A 236 6.16 0.79 -3.41
C SER A 236 4.83 0.61 -2.68
N ARG A 237 3.83 1.43 -3.01
CA ARG A 237 2.55 1.50 -2.30
C ARG A 237 1.38 1.40 -3.27
N ILE A 238 0.53 0.38 -3.09
CA ILE A 238 -0.71 0.26 -3.84
C ILE A 238 -1.66 1.37 -3.37
N LEU A 239 -1.99 2.28 -4.28
CA LEU A 239 -2.94 3.37 -4.02
C LEU A 239 -4.38 2.89 -4.22
N ARG A 240 -4.59 2.02 -5.23
CA ARG A 240 -5.93 1.57 -5.59
C ARG A 240 -5.92 0.23 -6.30
N PHE A 241 -6.93 -0.57 -5.98
CA PHE A 241 -7.31 -1.79 -6.69
C PHE A 241 -8.71 -1.59 -7.25
N ILE A 242 -8.86 -1.67 -8.58
CA ILE A 242 -10.06 -1.27 -9.30
C ILE A 242 -10.61 -2.48 -10.04
N TYR A 243 -11.89 -2.78 -9.84
CA TYR A 243 -12.61 -3.69 -10.72
C TYR A 243 -13.00 -2.94 -12.00
N VAL A 244 -12.63 -3.48 -13.15
CA VAL A 244 -12.94 -2.91 -14.46
C VAL A 244 -13.91 -3.86 -15.17
N PRO A 245 -15.22 -3.54 -15.21
CA PRO A 245 -16.20 -4.35 -15.90
C PRO A 245 -15.92 -4.38 -17.41
N ALA A 246 -16.20 -5.52 -18.04
CA ALA A 246 -16.18 -5.63 -19.49
C ALA A 246 -17.37 -4.87 -20.10
N PRO A 247 -17.28 -4.38 -21.36
CA PRO A 247 -16.10 -4.38 -22.21
C PRO A 247 -15.09 -3.31 -21.78
N HIS A 248 -13.80 -3.59 -21.98
CA HIS A 248 -12.71 -2.65 -21.71
C HIS A 248 -12.62 -1.56 -22.80
N THR A 249 -13.73 -0.88 -23.08
CA THR A 249 -13.75 0.26 -23.99
C THR A 249 -13.05 1.45 -23.35
N SER A 250 -12.41 2.29 -24.18
CA SER A 250 -11.78 3.54 -23.73
C SER A 250 -12.73 4.41 -22.89
N GLU A 251 -14.02 4.37 -23.22
CA GLU A 251 -15.08 5.15 -22.59
C GLU A 251 -15.44 4.69 -21.15
N ARG A 252 -15.31 3.38 -20.84
CA ARG A 252 -15.47 2.88 -19.46
C ARG A 252 -14.20 3.05 -18.62
N LEU A 253 -13.04 3.12 -19.27
CA LEU A 253 -11.79 3.54 -18.63
C LEU A 253 -11.75 5.06 -18.38
N ASP A 254 -12.50 5.84 -19.16
CA ASP A 254 -12.74 7.28 -18.96
C ASP A 254 -13.64 7.59 -17.75
N THR A 255 -14.47 6.67 -17.24
CA THR A 255 -15.23 6.95 -16.00
C THR A 255 -14.33 6.98 -14.75
N THR A 256 -13.15 6.37 -14.82
CA THR A 256 -12.07 6.46 -13.80
C THR A 256 -11.38 7.84 -13.77
N ARG A 257 -11.69 8.71 -14.73
CA ARG A 257 -11.16 10.09 -14.91
C ARG A 257 -11.80 11.11 -13.95
N GLN A 258 -12.72 10.70 -13.08
CA GLN A 258 -13.27 11.55 -11.99
C GLN A 258 -12.23 11.95 -10.92
N LEU A 259 -10.98 11.52 -11.04
CA LEU A 259 -9.87 11.94 -10.18
C LEU A 259 -8.83 12.72 -11.04
N ARG A 260 -8.68 14.01 -10.76
CA ARG A 260 -7.87 15.02 -11.47
C ARG A 260 -6.37 14.66 -11.58
N ILE A 261 -5.96 13.89 -12.59
CA ILE A 261 -4.56 13.72 -13.01
C ILE A 261 -4.49 13.81 -14.55
N VAL A 262 -3.62 14.68 -15.07
CA VAL A 262 -3.43 14.93 -16.52
C VAL A 262 -2.37 13.97 -17.07
N CYS A 263 -2.70 13.16 -18.09
CA CYS A 263 -1.71 12.43 -18.88
C CYS A 263 -2.23 12.18 -20.31
N THR A 264 -1.37 12.43 -21.31
CA THR A 264 -1.65 12.36 -22.74
C THR A 264 -0.96 11.17 -23.40
N ARG A 265 -1.72 10.15 -23.84
CA ARG A 265 -1.58 9.28 -25.05
C ARG A 265 -2.21 7.89 -24.83
N LYS A 266 -2.78 7.31 -25.91
CA LYS A 266 -3.61 6.09 -25.98
C LYS A 266 -2.79 4.80 -26.05
N LEU A 267 -3.38 3.64 -25.73
CA LEU A 267 -3.11 2.34 -26.42
C LEU A 267 -4.21 1.29 -26.20
N ALA A 268 -4.39 0.42 -27.21
CA ALA A 268 -5.39 -0.64 -27.36
C ALA A 268 -4.80 -2.05 -27.11
N LEU A 269 -5.68 -3.06 -27.02
CA LEU A 269 -5.51 -4.41 -26.43
C LEU A 269 -4.93 -5.53 -27.33
N ASP A 270 -4.28 -6.50 -26.68
CA ASP A 270 -4.65 -7.94 -26.70
C ASP A 270 -4.29 -8.58 -25.33
N CYS A 271 -4.86 -9.73 -24.95
CA CYS A 271 -4.72 -10.39 -23.62
C CYS A 271 -3.97 -11.76 -23.65
N PRO A 272 -2.63 -11.74 -23.58
CA PRO A 272 -1.73 -12.86 -23.27
C PRO A 272 -1.12 -12.72 -21.85
N THR A 273 -1.95 -12.35 -20.86
CA THR A 273 -1.61 -11.65 -19.59
C THR A 273 -0.68 -12.35 -18.56
N ARG A 274 0.21 -13.25 -18.96
CA ARG A 274 1.45 -13.57 -18.20
C ARG A 274 2.63 -13.63 -19.17
N ARG A 275 3.51 -12.62 -19.08
CA ARG A 275 4.60 -12.36 -20.04
C ARG A 275 5.63 -13.48 -20.24
N ASN A 276 5.62 -14.58 -19.47
CA ASN A 276 6.66 -15.61 -19.51
C ASN A 276 6.13 -17.06 -19.65
N ASN A 277 4.84 -17.27 -19.99
CA ASN A 277 4.25 -18.62 -19.95
C ASN A 277 4.89 -19.60 -20.94
N THR A 278 5.22 -19.16 -22.16
CA THR A 278 5.81 -20.03 -23.19
C THR A 278 7.20 -20.52 -22.78
N TYR A 279 8.05 -19.64 -22.26
CA TYR A 279 9.36 -20.04 -21.73
C TYR A 279 9.22 -21.06 -20.61
N LYS A 280 8.42 -20.74 -19.58
CA LYS A 280 8.23 -21.63 -18.41
C LYS A 280 7.64 -22.98 -18.81
N MET A 281 6.72 -22.98 -19.78
CA MET A 281 6.16 -24.22 -20.32
C MET A 281 7.22 -25.06 -21.05
N LEU A 282 7.99 -24.46 -21.96
CA LEU A 282 9.03 -25.17 -22.71
C LEU A 282 10.15 -25.68 -21.80
N ASP A 283 10.63 -24.83 -20.89
CA ASP A 283 11.69 -25.15 -19.91
C ASP A 283 11.33 -26.38 -19.06
N VAL A 284 10.08 -26.48 -18.62
CA VAL A 284 9.57 -27.67 -17.93
C VAL A 284 9.38 -28.84 -18.90
N ALA A 285 8.67 -28.65 -20.02
CA ALA A 285 8.33 -29.73 -20.94
C ALA A 285 9.57 -30.47 -21.50
N ILE A 286 10.65 -29.74 -21.77
CA ILE A 286 11.92 -30.31 -22.25
C ILE A 286 12.52 -31.29 -21.24
N GLN A 287 12.44 -31.00 -19.94
CA GLN A 287 12.93 -31.89 -18.88
C GLN A 287 12.16 -33.22 -18.81
N TYR A 288 10.89 -33.21 -19.26
CA TYR A 288 10.03 -34.39 -19.31
C TYR A 288 10.09 -35.16 -20.65
N LYS A 289 11.05 -34.84 -21.55
CA LYS A 289 11.16 -35.48 -22.88
C LYS A 289 11.09 -37.01 -22.81
N ASP A 290 11.89 -37.63 -21.93
CA ASP A 290 11.93 -39.10 -21.80
C ASP A 290 10.63 -39.69 -21.25
N VAL A 291 9.89 -38.91 -20.44
CA VAL A 291 8.57 -39.31 -19.93
C VAL A 291 7.55 -39.32 -21.06
N PHE A 292 7.53 -38.30 -21.92
CA PHE A 292 6.67 -38.28 -23.11
C PHE A 292 6.95 -39.45 -24.06
N ILE A 293 8.23 -39.79 -24.26
CA ILE A 293 8.64 -40.95 -25.08
C ILE A 293 8.14 -42.27 -24.46
N ARG A 294 8.28 -42.43 -23.14
CA ARG A 294 7.81 -43.64 -22.43
C ARG A 294 6.28 -43.76 -22.44
N LEU A 295 5.55 -42.64 -22.34
CA LEU A 295 4.09 -42.61 -22.41
C LEU A 295 3.59 -43.07 -23.78
N SER A 296 4.22 -42.63 -24.89
CA SER A 296 3.89 -43.16 -26.23
C SER A 296 4.21 -44.64 -26.39
N ALA A 297 5.33 -45.10 -25.82
CA ALA A 297 5.79 -46.48 -26.00
C ALA A 297 4.90 -47.51 -25.28
N LYS A 298 4.25 -47.11 -24.17
CA LYS A 298 3.43 -48.01 -23.36
C LYS A 298 1.99 -48.20 -23.84
N ARG A 299 1.52 -47.50 -24.90
CA ARG A 299 0.11 -47.51 -25.35
C ARG A 299 -0.91 -47.31 -24.20
N CYS A 300 -0.50 -46.65 -23.11
CA CYS A 300 -1.32 -46.50 -21.91
C CYS A 300 -2.53 -45.58 -22.11
N ASP A 301 -2.55 -44.80 -23.20
CA ASP A 301 -3.65 -43.92 -23.52
C ASP A 301 -3.88 -43.91 -25.04
N SER A 302 -5.06 -44.36 -25.49
CA SER A 302 -5.44 -44.36 -26.91
C SER A 302 -5.61 -42.94 -27.47
N LEU A 303 -5.68 -41.93 -26.60
CA LEU A 303 -5.81 -40.51 -26.97
C LEU A 303 -4.47 -39.82 -27.17
N TYR A 304 -3.33 -40.45 -26.80
CA TYR A 304 -2.00 -39.86 -26.96
C TYR A 304 -1.46 -40.08 -28.39
N THR A 305 -1.92 -39.25 -29.32
CA THR A 305 -1.68 -39.39 -30.77
C THR A 305 -0.53 -38.54 -31.31
N CYS A 306 0.03 -37.62 -30.53
CA CYS A 306 1.03 -36.66 -31.00
C CYS A 306 2.26 -36.62 -30.08
N LEU A 307 3.32 -37.36 -30.46
CA LEU A 307 4.65 -37.28 -29.85
C LEU A 307 5.53 -36.33 -30.67
N PRO A 308 6.18 -35.33 -30.07
CA PRO A 308 7.13 -34.49 -30.80
C PRO A 308 8.34 -35.30 -31.29
N THR A 309 8.77 -35.05 -32.53
CA THR A 309 9.97 -35.66 -33.11
C THR A 309 11.25 -35.13 -32.45
N ASN A 310 12.38 -35.81 -32.65
CA ASN A 310 13.68 -35.31 -32.16
C ASN A 310 14.03 -33.92 -32.73
N SER A 311 13.69 -33.65 -34.00
CA SER A 311 13.88 -32.33 -34.60
C SER A 311 12.99 -31.26 -33.97
N GLN A 312 11.75 -31.59 -33.62
CA GLN A 312 10.84 -30.68 -32.89
C GLN A 312 11.33 -30.41 -31.47
N TRP A 313 11.86 -31.43 -30.76
CA TRP A 313 12.49 -31.25 -29.47
C TRP A 313 13.75 -30.37 -29.55
N GLN A 314 14.56 -30.52 -30.60
CA GLN A 314 15.72 -29.66 -30.81
C GLN A 314 15.28 -28.21 -31.07
N PHE A 315 14.31 -28.01 -31.95
CA PHE A 315 13.75 -26.68 -32.21
C PHE A 315 13.16 -26.04 -30.94
N ALA A 316 12.45 -26.81 -30.11
CA ALA A 316 11.93 -26.35 -28.83
C ALA A 316 13.06 -25.92 -27.86
N ASN A 317 14.18 -26.64 -27.83
CA ASN A 317 15.37 -26.26 -27.06
C ASN A 317 15.97 -24.94 -27.56
N ASP A 318 16.15 -24.80 -28.88
CA ASP A 318 16.73 -23.58 -29.47
C ASP A 318 15.87 -22.35 -29.17
N VAL A 319 14.54 -22.48 -29.32
CA VAL A 319 13.58 -21.41 -28.97
C VAL A 319 13.57 -21.13 -27.47
N CYS A 320 13.61 -22.17 -26.63
CA CYS A 320 13.68 -22.00 -25.17
C CYS A 320 14.94 -21.22 -24.75
N GLY A 321 16.09 -21.51 -25.38
CA GLY A 321 17.33 -20.77 -25.18
C GLY A 321 17.21 -19.28 -25.51
N CYS A 322 16.54 -18.95 -26.62
CA CYS A 322 16.26 -17.55 -26.98
C CYS A 322 15.35 -16.86 -25.95
N LEU A 323 14.26 -17.55 -25.54
CA LEU A 323 13.28 -17.02 -24.59
C LEU A 323 13.84 -16.85 -23.17
N LYS A 324 14.83 -17.66 -22.80
CA LYS A 324 15.51 -17.58 -21.49
C LYS A 324 16.07 -16.19 -21.21
N LEU A 325 16.72 -15.56 -22.20
CA LEU A 325 17.26 -14.20 -22.07
C LEU A 325 16.16 -13.19 -21.70
N PHE A 326 14.99 -13.27 -22.34
CA PHE A 326 13.88 -12.38 -22.03
C PHE A 326 13.29 -12.67 -20.64
N ASN A 327 13.20 -13.93 -20.24
CA ASN A 327 12.72 -14.29 -18.90
C ASN A 327 13.65 -13.73 -17.82
N GLU A 328 14.97 -13.95 -17.94
CA GLU A 328 15.97 -13.44 -16.99
C GLU A 328 15.94 -11.92 -16.89
N VAL A 329 15.91 -11.21 -18.03
CA VAL A 329 15.82 -9.75 -18.04
C VAL A 329 14.49 -9.29 -17.43
N THR A 330 13.37 -9.95 -17.75
CA THR A 330 12.04 -9.62 -17.21
C THR A 330 11.99 -9.81 -15.70
N GLU A 331 12.52 -10.90 -15.17
CA GLU A 331 12.55 -11.16 -13.73
C GLU A 331 13.42 -10.14 -12.99
N LEU A 332 14.57 -9.78 -13.57
CA LEU A 332 15.43 -8.72 -13.02
C LEU A 332 14.71 -7.37 -12.99
N ILE A 333 14.16 -6.90 -14.11
CA ILE A 333 13.50 -5.59 -14.15
C ILE A 333 12.16 -5.54 -13.41
N SER A 334 11.57 -6.69 -13.08
CA SER A 334 10.34 -6.79 -12.27
C SER A 334 10.63 -6.74 -10.76
N GLY A 335 11.89 -6.61 -10.35
CA GLY A 335 12.27 -6.43 -8.95
C GLY A 335 11.67 -5.16 -8.35
N THR A 336 11.23 -5.24 -7.09
CA THR A 336 10.64 -4.11 -6.35
C THR A 336 11.46 -3.65 -5.14
N LYS A 337 12.55 -4.37 -4.84
CA LYS A 337 13.39 -4.13 -3.65
C LYS A 337 14.65 -3.29 -3.94
N TYR A 338 14.89 -2.93 -5.20
CA TYR A 338 16.06 -2.20 -5.64
C TYR A 338 15.71 -1.33 -6.84
N SER A 339 16.53 -0.32 -7.14
CA SER A 339 16.38 0.48 -8.35
C SER A 339 16.59 -0.37 -9.60
N THR A 340 15.56 -0.47 -10.43
CA THR A 340 15.63 -1.17 -11.72
C THR A 340 15.96 -0.23 -12.88
N ALA A 341 15.70 1.07 -12.74
CA ALA A 341 15.83 2.08 -13.81
C ALA A 341 17.23 2.09 -14.47
N ASN A 342 18.29 2.07 -13.67
CA ASN A 342 19.69 2.05 -14.11
C ASN A 342 20.10 0.73 -14.79
N LEU A 343 19.31 -0.33 -14.66
CA LEU A 343 19.59 -1.64 -15.24
C LEU A 343 18.94 -1.82 -16.61
N TYR A 344 17.88 -1.05 -16.94
CA TYR A 344 17.12 -1.21 -18.18
C TYR A 344 17.99 -1.07 -19.42
N PHE A 345 18.73 0.03 -19.56
CA PHE A 345 19.49 0.31 -20.77
C PHE A 345 20.49 -0.81 -21.14
N PRO A 346 21.44 -1.22 -20.26
CA PRO A 346 22.35 -2.33 -20.57
C PRO A 346 21.64 -3.64 -20.93
N LYS A 347 20.50 -3.93 -20.29
CA LYS A 347 19.75 -5.17 -20.53
C LYS A 347 19.03 -5.14 -21.86
N MET A 348 18.46 -3.99 -22.25
CA MET A 348 17.86 -3.80 -23.57
C MET A 348 18.91 -3.85 -24.69
N CYS A 349 20.10 -3.27 -24.49
CA CYS A 349 21.21 -3.40 -25.44
C CYS A 349 21.64 -4.87 -25.62
N LYS A 350 21.73 -5.64 -24.52
CA LYS A 350 22.01 -7.09 -24.57
C LYS A 350 20.97 -7.85 -25.38
N ILE A 351 19.68 -7.55 -25.18
CA ILE A 351 18.58 -8.14 -25.97
C ILE A 351 18.74 -7.80 -27.46
N LYS A 352 18.97 -6.53 -27.79
CA LYS A 352 19.14 -6.11 -29.20
C LYS A 352 20.28 -6.86 -29.88
N LEU A 353 21.45 -6.98 -29.22
CA LEU A 353 22.58 -7.74 -29.76
C LEU A 353 22.24 -9.22 -29.95
N ALA A 354 21.54 -9.84 -29.01
CA ALA A 354 21.13 -11.24 -29.13
C ALA A 354 20.17 -11.46 -30.31
N ILE A 355 19.21 -10.56 -30.52
CA ILE A 355 18.30 -10.65 -31.68
C ILE A 355 19.09 -10.46 -32.99
N GLU A 356 20.08 -9.55 -33.04
CA GLU A 356 20.97 -9.42 -34.21
C GLU A 356 21.79 -10.68 -34.51
N GLU A 357 22.19 -11.42 -33.47
CA GLU A 357 22.86 -12.71 -33.63
C GLU A 357 21.89 -13.79 -34.13
N TRP A 358 20.67 -13.84 -33.59
CA TRP A 358 19.65 -14.81 -34.03
C TRP A 358 19.16 -14.56 -35.47
N LYS A 359 19.24 -13.33 -35.97
CA LYS A 359 19.03 -13.01 -37.40
C LYS A 359 20.05 -13.69 -38.31
N LYS A 360 21.17 -14.18 -37.78
CA LYS A 360 22.22 -14.91 -38.52
C LYS A 360 22.16 -16.43 -38.26
N SER A 361 21.10 -16.90 -37.61
CA SER A 361 20.90 -18.31 -37.28
C SER A 361 20.81 -19.16 -38.54
N SER A 362 21.42 -20.35 -38.51
CA SER A 362 21.28 -21.35 -39.57
C SER A 362 19.87 -21.95 -39.63
N ASN A 363 19.10 -21.87 -38.54
CA ASN A 363 17.70 -22.26 -38.51
C ASN A 363 16.83 -21.12 -39.07
N SER A 364 16.27 -21.33 -40.27
CA SER A 364 15.45 -20.33 -40.99
C SER A 364 14.22 -19.86 -40.21
N ILE A 365 13.64 -20.71 -39.35
CA ILE A 365 12.48 -20.31 -38.53
C ILE A 365 12.93 -19.33 -37.45
N ILE A 366 14.07 -19.57 -36.81
CA ILE A 366 14.64 -18.67 -35.78
C ILE A 366 15.05 -17.35 -36.41
N GLU A 367 15.71 -17.39 -37.57
CA GLU A 367 16.06 -16.21 -38.35
C GLU A 367 14.82 -15.35 -38.63
N MET A 368 13.77 -15.94 -39.22
CA MET A 368 12.53 -15.23 -39.52
C MET A 368 11.84 -14.66 -38.27
N MET A 369 11.87 -15.38 -37.15
CA MET A 369 11.36 -14.88 -35.87
C MET A 369 12.18 -13.68 -35.38
N ALA A 370 13.51 -13.76 -35.45
CA ALA A 370 14.40 -12.70 -35.01
C ALA A 370 14.25 -11.42 -35.85
N ILE A 371 14.06 -11.54 -37.17
CA ILE A 371 13.76 -10.39 -38.05
C ILE A 371 12.49 -9.68 -37.57
N LYS A 372 11.39 -10.41 -37.39
CA LYS A 372 10.11 -9.84 -36.91
C LYS A 372 10.20 -9.27 -35.50
N MET A 373 11.03 -9.87 -34.63
CA MET A 373 11.28 -9.37 -33.29
C MET A 373 12.07 -8.06 -33.32
N MET A 374 13.06 -7.94 -34.21
CA MET A 374 13.85 -6.73 -34.38
C MET A 374 12.98 -5.57 -34.88
N GLU A 375 12.13 -5.79 -35.88
CA GLU A 375 11.17 -4.78 -36.37
C GLU A 375 10.32 -4.20 -35.23
N LYS A 376 9.80 -5.07 -34.36
CA LYS A 376 9.05 -4.64 -33.18
C LYS A 376 9.93 -3.93 -32.16
N PHE A 377 11.16 -4.39 -31.94
CA PHE A 377 12.09 -3.77 -31.01
C PHE A 377 12.42 -2.34 -31.43
N ASP A 378 12.81 -2.15 -32.70
CA ASP A 378 13.23 -0.86 -33.23
C ASP A 378 12.09 0.17 -33.27
N ALA A 379 10.85 -0.27 -33.47
CA ALA A 379 9.67 0.59 -33.41
C ALA A 379 9.52 1.31 -32.06
N TYR A 380 9.96 0.69 -30.96
CA TYR A 380 9.96 1.33 -29.64
C TYR A 380 11.30 1.96 -29.30
N TRP A 381 12.41 1.31 -29.66
CA TRP A 381 13.76 1.66 -29.24
C TRP A 381 14.06 3.15 -29.39
N SER A 382 13.82 3.73 -30.58
CA SER A 382 14.10 5.13 -30.89
C SER A 382 13.40 6.12 -29.94
N SER A 383 12.24 5.75 -29.39
CA SER A 383 11.44 6.61 -28.52
C SER A 383 11.78 6.50 -27.03
N VAL A 384 12.47 5.43 -26.60
CA VAL A 384 12.67 5.13 -25.17
C VAL A 384 14.12 5.00 -24.72
N HIS A 385 15.07 4.75 -25.64
CA HIS A 385 16.47 4.49 -25.26
C HIS A 385 17.12 5.68 -24.54
N ASP A 386 16.79 6.90 -24.96
CA ASP A 386 17.22 8.14 -24.29
C ASP A 386 16.82 8.16 -22.81
N MET A 387 15.54 7.86 -22.52
CA MET A 387 15.01 7.82 -21.16
C MET A 387 15.63 6.71 -20.32
N MET A 388 16.03 5.59 -20.93
CA MET A 388 16.72 4.50 -20.23
C MET A 388 18.22 4.81 -20.01
N GLY A 389 18.82 5.60 -20.89
CA GLY A 389 20.23 5.99 -20.82
C GLY A 389 20.54 6.89 -19.62
N VAL A 390 19.69 7.87 -19.34
CA VAL A 390 19.85 8.80 -18.20
C VAL A 390 20.07 8.08 -16.86
N PRO A 391 19.17 7.19 -16.38
CA PRO A 391 19.38 6.50 -15.11
C PRO A 391 20.57 5.53 -15.15
N ALA A 392 20.99 5.03 -16.32
CA ALA A 392 22.19 4.21 -16.43
C ALA A 392 23.48 5.01 -16.22
N VAL A 393 23.50 6.29 -16.65
CA VAL A 393 24.60 7.23 -16.39
C VAL A 393 24.69 7.61 -14.92
N LEU A 394 23.57 7.66 -14.20
CA LEU A 394 23.55 7.95 -12.77
C LEU A 394 24.01 6.77 -11.88
N ASP A 395 24.43 5.65 -12.47
CA ASP A 395 25.12 4.58 -11.74
C ASP A 395 26.60 4.92 -11.57
N PRO A 396 27.09 5.19 -10.35
CA PRO A 396 28.47 5.66 -10.11
C PRO A 396 29.54 4.62 -10.48
N ARG A 397 29.15 3.36 -10.69
CA ARG A 397 30.05 2.29 -11.17
C ARG A 397 30.22 2.27 -12.69
N LYS A 398 29.40 3.04 -13.43
CA LYS A 398 29.39 2.99 -14.89
C LYS A 398 29.44 4.36 -15.57
N LYS A 399 28.75 5.37 -15.03
CA LYS A 399 28.76 6.76 -15.52
C LYS A 399 28.56 6.83 -17.05
N MET A 400 29.27 7.73 -17.75
CA MET A 400 29.16 7.84 -19.22
C MET A 400 29.70 6.62 -19.96
N ASP A 401 30.65 5.89 -19.38
CA ASP A 401 31.28 4.72 -20.01
C ASP A 401 30.27 3.64 -20.39
N VAL A 402 29.11 3.58 -19.69
CA VAL A 402 28.02 2.67 -20.04
C VAL A 402 27.45 2.96 -21.43
N LEU A 403 27.28 4.25 -21.76
CA LEU A 403 26.73 4.65 -23.05
C LEU A 403 27.75 4.42 -24.14
N ASP A 404 29.01 4.83 -23.90
CA ASP A 404 30.11 4.64 -24.83
C ASP A 404 30.27 3.16 -25.19
N PHE A 405 30.31 2.28 -24.19
CA PHE A 405 30.46 0.85 -24.41
C PHE A 405 29.32 0.26 -25.25
N TRP A 406 28.06 0.55 -24.88
CA TRP A 406 26.92 -0.07 -25.54
C TRP A 406 26.62 0.55 -26.91
N PHE A 407 26.68 1.87 -27.06
CA PHE A 407 26.43 2.50 -28.35
C PHE A 407 27.54 2.22 -29.35
N ARG A 408 28.81 2.13 -28.95
CA ARG A 408 29.88 1.68 -29.87
C ARG A 408 29.61 0.28 -30.39
N LYS A 409 29.11 -0.63 -29.54
CA LYS A 409 28.71 -1.99 -29.97
C LYS A 409 27.48 -2.00 -30.88
N LEU A 410 26.54 -1.09 -30.69
CA LEU A 410 25.29 -1.05 -31.46
C LEU A 410 25.39 -0.29 -32.78
N TYR A 411 26.15 0.80 -32.81
CA TYR A 411 26.16 1.78 -33.89
C TYR A 411 27.54 2.06 -34.48
N GLY A 412 28.62 1.58 -33.87
CA GLY A 412 29.97 1.84 -34.35
C GLY A 412 30.29 3.34 -34.35
N GLN A 413 30.55 3.89 -35.55
CA GLN A 413 30.96 5.29 -35.73
C GLN A 413 29.85 6.30 -35.40
N ASP A 414 28.58 5.92 -35.49
CA ASP A 414 27.45 6.83 -35.17
C ASP A 414 27.14 6.90 -33.66
N SER A 415 27.97 6.29 -32.81
CA SER A 415 27.74 6.22 -31.36
C SER A 415 27.85 7.56 -30.65
N ASP A 416 28.77 8.44 -31.08
CA ASP A 416 29.06 9.71 -30.41
C ASP A 416 27.85 10.66 -30.39
N ALA A 417 27.05 10.65 -31.45
CA ALA A 417 25.82 11.44 -31.53
C ALA A 417 24.76 11.00 -30.51
N GLN A 418 24.67 9.69 -30.23
CA GLN A 418 23.72 9.16 -29.24
C GLN A 418 24.18 9.43 -27.81
N VAL A 419 25.48 9.26 -27.55
CA VAL A 419 26.08 9.58 -26.24
C VAL A 419 25.89 11.06 -25.92
N SER A 420 26.16 11.96 -26.88
CA SER A 420 26.00 13.40 -26.72
C SER A 420 24.57 13.80 -26.41
N ARG A 421 23.59 13.20 -27.10
CA ARG A 421 22.17 13.43 -26.86
C ARG A 421 21.74 13.10 -25.43
N ILE A 422 22.13 11.93 -24.92
CA ILE A 422 21.78 11.56 -23.52
C ILE A 422 22.54 12.42 -22.52
N LYS A 423 23.78 12.80 -22.82
CA LYS A 423 24.53 13.75 -22.00
C LYS A 423 23.80 15.08 -21.87
N GLU A 424 23.31 15.64 -22.98
CA GLU A 424 22.49 16.86 -22.99
C GLU A 424 21.20 16.70 -22.17
N LEU A 425 20.52 15.54 -22.28
CA LEU A 425 19.35 15.24 -21.46
C LEU A 425 19.67 15.21 -19.96
N CYS A 426 20.82 14.66 -19.55
CA CYS A 426 21.26 14.69 -18.15
C CYS A 426 21.43 16.13 -17.65
N TYR A 427 22.07 17.01 -18.43
CA TYR A 427 22.21 18.43 -18.06
C TYR A 427 20.87 19.17 -18.04
N GLY A 428 19.99 18.90 -19.02
CA GLY A 428 18.66 19.47 -19.08
C GLY A 428 17.84 19.12 -17.83
N LEU A 429 17.80 17.83 -17.49
CA LEU A 429 17.09 17.35 -16.31
C LEU A 429 17.66 17.95 -15.02
N HIS A 430 18.99 18.00 -14.89
CA HIS A 430 19.65 18.62 -13.74
C HIS A 430 19.25 20.10 -13.56
N ASN A 431 19.22 20.86 -14.66
CA ASN A 431 18.80 22.26 -14.65
C ASN A 431 17.32 22.41 -14.26
N ASP A 432 16.44 21.53 -14.73
CA ASP A 432 15.02 21.52 -14.37
C ASP A 432 14.82 21.27 -12.86
N TYR A 433 15.52 20.27 -12.30
CA TYR A 433 15.48 19.98 -10.87
C TYR A 433 16.00 21.16 -10.03
N ARG A 434 17.04 21.86 -10.49
CA ARG A 434 17.53 23.07 -9.82
C ARG A 434 16.47 24.16 -9.81
N GLN A 435 15.88 24.47 -10.97
CA GLN A 435 14.89 25.53 -11.06
C GLN A 435 13.68 25.26 -10.17
N MET A 436 13.30 23.99 -10.01
CA MET A 436 12.26 23.59 -9.07
C MET A 436 12.67 23.84 -7.62
N ARG A 437 13.86 23.41 -7.21
CA ARG A 437 14.39 23.70 -5.86
C ARG A 437 14.43 25.19 -5.55
N LEU A 438 14.82 26.02 -6.52
CA LEU A 438 14.83 27.48 -6.35
C LEU A 438 13.43 28.08 -6.21
N ARG A 439 12.42 27.52 -6.89
CA ARG A 439 11.02 27.93 -6.73
C ARG A 439 10.46 27.53 -5.36
N ASP A 440 10.79 26.34 -4.89
CA ASP A 440 10.33 25.83 -3.59
C ASP A 440 11.05 26.49 -2.40
N ALA A 441 12.26 27.03 -2.63
CA ALA A 441 13.05 27.75 -1.63
C ALA A 441 12.72 29.25 -1.53
N GLN A 442 11.86 29.80 -2.39
CA GLN A 442 11.40 31.18 -2.22
C GLN A 442 10.52 31.27 -0.97
N PRO A 443 10.89 32.08 0.05
CA PRO A 443 10.01 32.33 1.17
C PRO A 443 8.73 33.01 0.64
N THR A 444 7.57 32.56 1.08
CA THR A 444 6.39 33.43 1.09
C THR A 444 6.79 34.69 1.84
N ALA A 445 6.88 35.81 1.14
CA ALA A 445 7.37 37.07 1.68
C ALA A 445 6.67 37.37 3.02
N PRO A 446 7.40 37.61 4.12
CA PRO A 446 6.81 38.25 5.29
C PRO A 446 6.33 39.63 4.86
N SER A 447 5.13 40.01 5.28
CA SER A 447 4.67 41.40 5.19
C SER A 447 5.76 42.31 5.76
N ILE A 448 6.27 43.23 4.93
CA ILE A 448 7.25 44.23 5.31
C ILE A 448 6.77 44.96 6.56
N GLY A 449 7.59 44.87 7.60
CA GLY A 449 7.37 45.55 8.86
C GLY A 449 8.53 45.25 9.79
N THR A 450 9.67 45.91 9.55
CA THR A 450 10.59 46.56 10.52
C THR A 450 11.98 46.60 9.88
N SER A 451 12.44 47.81 9.55
CA SER A 451 13.82 48.06 9.11
C SER A 451 14.77 47.83 10.27
N ILE A 452 15.65 46.83 10.15
CA ILE A 452 16.84 46.71 11.00
C ILE A 452 17.96 47.38 10.22
N VAL A 453 18.48 48.47 10.78
CA VAL A 453 19.71 49.12 10.31
C VAL A 453 20.87 48.25 10.81
N VAL A 454 21.64 47.66 9.91
CA VAL A 454 22.89 46.95 10.21
C VAL A 454 24.03 47.91 9.82
N ASP A 455 24.94 48.16 10.76
CA ASP A 455 25.91 49.28 10.72
C ASP A 455 27.37 48.78 10.60
N ASP A 456 27.60 47.64 9.95
CA ASP A 456 28.94 47.06 9.76
C ASP A 456 29.17 46.59 8.29
N PRO A 457 30.19 47.13 7.58
CA PRO A 457 30.54 46.73 6.21
C PRO A 457 30.96 45.26 6.03
N GLU A 458 31.44 44.58 7.08
CA GLU A 458 31.80 43.14 7.00
C GLU A 458 30.55 42.24 6.94
N ASP A 459 29.50 42.57 7.70
CA ASP A 459 28.22 41.85 7.66
C ASP A 459 27.50 42.04 6.30
N GLU A 460 27.66 43.21 5.68
CA GLU A 460 27.14 43.48 4.33
C GLU A 460 27.88 42.68 3.25
N PHE A 461 29.19 42.44 3.45
CA PHE A 461 29.99 41.58 2.58
C PHE A 461 29.60 40.11 2.69
N ASP A 462 29.34 39.60 3.90
CA ASP A 462 28.90 38.21 4.09
C ASP A 462 27.51 37.96 3.48
N VAL A 463 26.58 38.90 3.65
CA VAL A 463 25.26 38.86 2.97
C VAL A 463 25.42 38.96 1.45
N TYR A 464 26.35 39.78 0.96
CA TYR A 464 26.66 39.90 -0.47
C TYR A 464 27.28 38.61 -1.03
N VAL A 465 28.22 37.99 -0.31
CA VAL A 465 28.86 36.72 -0.69
C VAL A 465 27.83 35.58 -0.69
N GLU A 466 26.95 35.50 0.31
CA GLU A 466 25.85 34.54 0.32
C GLU A 466 24.88 34.75 -0.85
N THR A 467 24.60 36.01 -1.20
CA THR A 467 23.71 36.37 -2.30
C THR A 467 24.34 36.04 -3.66
N ILE A 468 25.65 36.28 -3.82
CA ILE A 468 26.42 35.88 -4.99
C ILE A 468 26.52 34.36 -5.07
N ALA A 469 26.76 33.64 -3.98
CA ALA A 469 26.80 32.17 -3.95
C ALA A 469 25.44 31.54 -4.31
N LYS A 470 24.33 32.11 -3.81
CA LYS A 470 22.96 31.71 -4.18
C LYS A 470 22.60 32.06 -5.63
N ASN A 471 23.20 33.12 -6.20
CA ASN A 471 22.96 33.57 -7.58
C ASN A 471 24.01 33.10 -8.62
N SER A 472 25.09 32.43 -8.18
CA SER A 472 26.16 32.01 -9.08
C SER A 472 25.70 30.79 -9.89
N SER A 473 25.37 31.05 -11.17
CA SER A 473 24.97 30.02 -12.14
C SER A 473 26.06 28.97 -12.43
N SER A 474 27.29 29.22 -11.96
CA SER A 474 28.49 28.44 -12.28
C SER A 474 28.63 27.18 -11.40
N SER A 475 28.36 27.25 -10.09
CA SER A 475 28.46 26.14 -9.11
C SER A 475 27.80 24.82 -9.59
N VAL A 476 26.72 24.95 -10.35
CA VAL A 476 25.78 23.88 -10.73
C VAL A 476 26.25 23.03 -11.90
N LYS A 477 26.99 23.61 -12.85
CA LYS A 477 27.64 22.80 -13.90
C LYS A 477 28.72 21.92 -13.28
N TYR A 478 29.36 22.40 -12.21
CA TYR A 478 30.43 21.68 -11.54
C TYR A 478 29.97 20.43 -10.80
N GLU A 479 28.78 20.34 -10.21
CA GLU A 479 28.38 19.13 -9.45
C GLU A 479 28.19 17.91 -10.36
N LEU A 480 27.36 18.02 -11.40
CA LEU A 480 27.21 16.95 -12.38
C LEU A 480 28.53 16.71 -13.14
N ASP A 481 29.28 17.76 -13.50
CA ASP A 481 30.60 17.59 -14.13
C ASP A 481 31.59 16.88 -13.21
N HIS A 482 31.57 17.16 -11.91
CA HIS A 482 32.41 16.53 -10.90
C HIS A 482 32.06 15.06 -10.78
N TYR A 483 30.77 14.74 -10.61
CA TYR A 483 30.26 13.38 -10.63
C TYR A 483 30.70 12.61 -11.88
N LEU A 484 30.55 13.20 -13.07
CA LEU A 484 30.90 12.54 -14.33
C LEU A 484 32.42 12.39 -14.53
N LYS A 485 33.25 13.26 -13.93
CA LYS A 485 34.72 13.22 -14.03
C LYS A 485 35.38 12.34 -12.97
N GLU A 486 34.74 12.16 -11.82
CA GLU A 486 35.20 11.26 -10.78
C GLU A 486 35.37 9.83 -11.31
N LYS A 487 36.38 9.12 -10.79
CA LYS A 487 36.62 7.73 -11.16
C LYS A 487 35.40 6.87 -10.84
N VAL A 488 35.12 5.88 -11.71
CA VAL A 488 34.09 4.88 -11.45
C VAL A 488 34.44 4.05 -10.21
N ILE A 489 33.42 3.72 -9.42
CA ILE A 489 33.59 2.93 -8.20
C ILE A 489 33.75 1.46 -8.56
N GLU A 490 34.54 0.74 -7.76
CA GLU A 490 34.73 -0.70 -7.92
C GLU A 490 33.42 -1.48 -7.73
N LYS A 491 33.29 -2.58 -8.47
CA LYS A 491 32.08 -3.41 -8.43
C LYS A 491 32.07 -4.22 -7.14
N SER A 492 31.18 -3.88 -6.21
CA SER A 492 30.82 -4.74 -5.07
C SER A 492 29.48 -5.44 -5.31
N PRO A 493 29.34 -6.74 -4.95
CA PRO A 493 28.07 -7.46 -5.04
C PRO A 493 26.99 -6.87 -4.12
N ASP A 494 27.39 -6.24 -3.01
CA ASP A 494 26.48 -5.64 -2.02
C ASP A 494 26.28 -4.13 -2.22
N PHE A 495 26.68 -3.60 -3.39
CA PHE A 495 26.55 -2.18 -3.68
C PHE A 495 25.08 -1.77 -3.85
N ASP A 496 24.59 -0.95 -2.94
CA ASP A 496 23.29 -0.30 -3.02
C ASP A 496 23.43 1.13 -3.55
N ILE A 497 22.92 1.34 -4.76
CA ILE A 497 22.97 2.64 -5.45
C ILE A 497 22.19 3.74 -4.72
N LEU A 498 21.18 3.39 -3.92
CA LEU A 498 20.38 4.39 -3.22
C LEU A 498 21.06 4.87 -1.93
N ASN A 499 21.95 4.05 -1.36
CA ASN A 499 22.70 4.35 -0.13
C ASN A 499 24.14 4.83 -0.41
N TRP A 500 24.47 5.15 -1.66
CA TRP A 500 25.82 5.60 -2.06
C TRP A 500 26.10 7.05 -1.64
#